data_AF-A0A2E3XW48-F1
#
_entry.id   AF-A0A2E3XW48-F1
#
_cell.length_a   1.000
_cell.length_b   1.000
_cell.length_c   1.000
_cell.angle_alpha   90.00
_cell.angle_beta   90.00
_cell.angle_gamma   90.00
#
_symmetry.space_group_name_H-M   'P 1'
#
loop_
_entity.id
_entity.type
_entity.pdbx_description
1 polymer ?
#
loop_
_entity_poly.entity_id
_entity_poly.type
_entity_poly.pdbx_seq_one_letter_code
_entity_poly.pdbx_strand_id
1 'polypeptide(L)'
;MKQLYNNLNIKSFKLISTICLLIADIGIYIYLYLKFSDKEDFQKSMKIVMANYPDAANQLTPEFEIQLYNLMINTLLTMLALVFLYHGIIYFLWNKGKKFGHSYLMFYTIIAAPGSLLIGLTTLPGNFLHGLFWIAVGLLYGFVLMGLGTFKSSKT
;
A
#
# COMPACT_ATOMS: atom_id res chain seq x y z
N MET A 1 -10.34 19.04 -16.39
CA MET A 1 -9.73 17.69 -16.53
C MET A 1 -8.77 17.62 -17.72
N LYS A 2 -9.22 17.78 -18.98
CA LYS A 2 -8.30 17.89 -20.14
C LYS A 2 -7.23 18.97 -19.93
N GLN A 3 -7.60 20.15 -19.45
CA GLN A 3 -6.66 21.26 -19.18
C GLN A 3 -5.48 20.90 -18.26
N LEU A 4 -5.66 20.03 -17.26
CA LEU A 4 -4.60 19.63 -16.32
C LEU A 4 -3.55 18.72 -16.98
N TYR A 5 -3.98 17.93 -17.96
CA TYR A 5 -3.12 17.02 -18.73
C TYR A 5 -2.72 17.59 -20.10
N ASN A 6 -3.35 18.66 -20.57
CA ASN A 6 -3.09 19.27 -21.88
C ASN A 6 -1.64 19.73 -22.04
N ASN A 7 -0.98 20.08 -20.94
CA ASN A 7 0.42 20.53 -20.94
C ASN A 7 1.41 19.39 -20.65
N LEU A 8 0.93 18.17 -20.41
CA LEU A 8 1.77 17.02 -20.13
C LEU A 8 1.91 16.15 -21.38
N ASN A 9 3.15 15.84 -21.75
CA ASN A 9 3.41 14.76 -22.70
C ASN A 9 3.46 13.42 -21.97
N ILE A 10 3.37 12.32 -22.74
CA ILE A 10 3.37 10.95 -22.20
C ILE A 10 4.62 10.62 -21.35
N LYS A 11 5.79 11.16 -21.69
CA LYS A 11 7.03 10.88 -20.96
C LYS A 11 7.00 11.55 -19.58
N SER A 12 6.60 12.82 -19.53
CA SER A 12 6.41 13.55 -18.28
C SER A 12 5.34 12.89 -17.41
N PHE A 13 4.21 12.48 -17.99
CA PHE A 13 3.17 11.80 -17.23
C PHE A 13 3.64 10.46 -16.64
N LYS A 14 4.40 9.65 -17.39
CA LYS A 14 4.99 8.40 -16.88
C LYS A 14 5.91 8.62 -15.68
N LEU A 15 6.74 9.65 -15.72
CA LEU A 15 7.61 10.01 -14.60
C LEU A 15 6.80 10.47 -13.38
N ILE A 16 5.89 11.43 -13.57
CA ILE A 16 5.08 11.99 -12.47
C ILE A 16 4.22 10.87 -11.84
N SER A 17 3.55 10.05 -12.66
CA SER A 17 2.77 8.92 -12.15
C SER A 17 3.61 7.95 -11.34
N THR A 18 4.82 7.62 -11.80
CA THR A 18 5.74 6.76 -11.04
C THR A 18 6.09 7.37 -9.67
N ILE A 19 6.37 8.67 -9.62
CA ILE A 19 6.69 9.38 -8.37
C ILE A 19 5.48 9.38 -7.43
N CYS A 20 4.30 9.71 -7.94
CA CYS A 20 3.06 9.71 -7.14
C CYS A 20 2.77 8.34 -6.53
N LEU A 21 2.88 7.28 -7.35
CA LEU A 21 2.65 5.91 -6.90
C LEU A 21 3.71 5.47 -5.88
N LEU A 22 4.99 5.78 -6.12
CA LEU A 22 6.07 5.43 -5.20
C LEU A 22 5.91 6.11 -3.83
N ILE A 23 5.52 7.40 -3.81
CA ILE A 23 5.26 8.12 -2.56
C ILE A 23 4.09 7.48 -1.81
N ALA A 24 3.00 7.18 -2.51
CA ALA A 24 1.83 6.53 -1.93
C ALA A 24 2.18 5.15 -1.35
N ASP A 25 2.89 4.32 -2.11
CA ASP A 25 3.35 3.00 -1.70
C ASP A 25 4.26 3.04 -0.47
N ILE A 26 5.25 3.93 -0.46
CA ILE A 26 6.16 4.09 0.69
C ILE A 26 5.36 4.46 1.94
N GLY A 27 4.41 5.38 1.81
CA GLY A 27 3.50 5.74 2.91
C GLY A 27 2.73 4.52 3.42
N ILE A 28 2.18 3.71 2.52
CA ILE A 28 1.45 2.48 2.88
C ILE A 28 2.38 1.46 3.53
N TYR A 29 3.60 1.26 3.04
CA TYR A 29 4.55 0.32 3.64
C TYR A 29 4.96 0.73 5.05
N ILE A 30 5.23 2.02 5.27
CA ILE A 30 5.52 2.56 6.60
C ILE A 30 4.32 2.34 7.53
N TYR A 31 3.11 2.64 7.05
CA TYR A 31 1.89 2.40 7.80
C TYR A 31 1.72 0.92 8.19
N LEU A 32 1.85 0.00 7.23
CA LEU A 32 1.72 -1.44 7.47
C LEU A 32 2.78 -1.92 8.47
N TYR A 33 4.03 -1.48 8.30
CA TYR A 33 5.09 -1.82 9.24
C TYR A 33 4.73 -1.37 10.65
N LEU A 34 4.45 -0.08 10.85
CA LEU A 34 4.13 0.46 12.18
C LEU A 34 2.89 -0.18 12.80
N LYS A 35 1.86 -0.50 11.99
CA LYS A 35 0.62 -1.09 12.49
C LYS A 35 0.81 -2.54 12.93
N PHE A 36 1.61 -3.32 12.22
CA PHE A 36 1.79 -4.75 12.49
C PHE A 36 3.06 -5.08 13.28
N SER A 37 3.96 -4.11 13.47
CA SER A 37 5.14 -4.22 14.33
C SER A 37 4.90 -3.76 15.76
N ASP A 38 3.65 -3.48 16.14
CA ASP A 38 3.33 -3.10 17.51
C ASP A 38 3.29 -4.35 18.40
N LYS A 39 4.22 -4.42 19.36
CA LYS A 39 4.34 -5.57 20.25
C LYS A 39 3.16 -5.68 21.21
N GLU A 40 2.54 -4.56 21.60
CA GLU A 40 1.40 -4.56 22.51
C GLU A 40 0.15 -5.13 21.81
N ASP A 41 -0.10 -4.73 20.56
CA ASP A 41 -1.18 -5.27 19.72
C ASP A 41 -0.97 -6.77 19.46
N PHE A 42 0.27 -7.21 19.22
CA PHE A 42 0.60 -8.64 19.14
C PHE A 42 0.25 -9.37 20.44
N GLN A 43 0.67 -8.84 21.60
CA GLN A 43 0.39 -9.44 22.90
C GLN A 43 -1.10 -9.49 23.23
N LYS A 44 -1.86 -8.45 22.88
CA LYS A 44 -3.32 -8.44 23.00
C LYS A 44 -3.95 -9.53 22.16
N SER A 45 -3.50 -9.67 20.91
CA SER A 45 -3.99 -10.71 19.99
C SER A 45 -3.69 -12.11 20.53
N MET A 46 -2.47 -12.33 21.03
CA MET A 46 -2.08 -13.60 21.66
C MET A 46 -2.95 -13.93 22.88
N LYS A 47 -3.22 -12.95 23.75
CA LYS A 47 -4.13 -13.16 24.90
C LYS A 47 -5.52 -13.59 24.47
N ILE A 48 -6.07 -12.98 23.42
CA ILE A 48 -7.39 -13.34 22.88
C ILE A 48 -7.38 -14.78 22.36
N VAL A 49 -6.35 -15.17 21.60
CA VAL A 49 -6.24 -16.54 21.08
C VAL A 49 -6.11 -17.53 22.25
N MET A 50 -5.24 -17.24 23.21
CA MET A 50 -4.99 -18.13 24.35
C MET A 50 -6.22 -18.29 25.26
N ALA A 51 -7.05 -17.26 25.42
CA ALA A 51 -8.31 -17.36 26.14
C ALA A 51 -9.28 -18.38 25.52
N ASN A 52 -9.16 -18.65 24.22
CA ASN A 52 -9.98 -19.63 23.50
C ASN A 52 -9.34 -21.03 23.43
N TYR A 53 -8.05 -21.17 23.78
CA TYR A 53 -7.29 -22.42 23.71
C TYR A 53 -6.42 -22.62 24.97
N PRO A 54 -7.04 -22.93 26.12
CA PRO A 54 -6.35 -23.01 27.41
C PRO A 54 -5.25 -24.08 27.45
N ASP A 55 -5.41 -25.19 26.71
CA ASP A 55 -4.38 -26.25 26.64
C ASP A 55 -3.10 -25.78 25.93
N ALA A 56 -3.24 -24.88 24.95
CA ALA A 56 -2.10 -24.25 24.26
C ALA A 56 -1.47 -23.14 25.10
N ALA A 57 -2.26 -22.44 25.93
CA ALA A 57 -1.78 -21.37 26.80
C ALA A 57 -0.73 -21.86 27.80
N ASN A 58 -0.89 -23.07 28.33
CA ASN A 58 0.06 -23.68 29.27
C ASN A 58 1.41 -24.07 28.62
N GLN A 59 1.47 -24.12 27.29
CA GLN A 59 2.69 -24.44 26.53
C GLN A 59 3.42 -23.19 26.05
N LEU A 60 2.83 -22.00 26.24
CA LEU A 60 3.33 -20.75 25.71
C LEU A 60 4.34 -20.13 26.69
N THR A 61 5.60 -20.50 26.51
CA THR A 61 6.70 -19.89 27.27
C THR A 61 6.97 -18.47 26.77
N PRO A 62 7.52 -17.57 27.61
CA PRO A 62 7.94 -16.24 27.16
C PRO A 62 8.94 -16.29 26.00
N GLU A 63 9.80 -17.32 25.98
CA GLU A 63 10.74 -17.59 24.90
C GLU A 63 10.02 -17.82 23.57
N PHE A 64 8.99 -18.68 23.57
CA PHE A 64 8.19 -18.99 22.39
C PHE A 64 7.42 -17.78 21.87
N GLU A 65 6.87 -16.94 22.77
CA GLU A 65 6.21 -15.69 22.39
C GLU A 65 7.15 -14.74 21.63
N ILE A 66 8.39 -14.59 22.11
CA ILE A 66 9.41 -13.76 21.45
C ILE A 66 9.78 -14.33 20.07
N GLN A 67 9.97 -15.65 19.97
CA GLN A 67 10.27 -16.31 18.70
C GLN A 67 9.14 -16.13 17.68
N LEU A 68 7.88 -16.29 18.13
CA LEU A 68 6.71 -16.12 17.29
C LEU A 68 6.56 -14.66 16.81
N TYR A 69 6.78 -13.69 17.70
CA TYR A 69 6.79 -12.28 17.32
C TYR A 69 7.87 -11.98 16.28
N ASN A 70 9.10 -12.45 16.51
CA ASN A 70 10.20 -12.24 15.57
C ASN A 70 9.93 -12.90 14.20
N LEU A 71 9.34 -14.08 14.19
CA LEU A 71 8.89 -14.75 12.96
C LEU A 71 7.86 -13.91 12.22
N MET A 72 6.86 -13.36 12.92
CA MET A 72 5.86 -12.48 12.34
C MET A 72 6.50 -11.22 11.73
N ILE A 73 7.41 -10.55 12.44
CA ILE A 73 8.09 -9.34 11.95
C ILE A 73 8.95 -9.63 10.73
N ASN A 74 9.73 -10.72 10.76
CA ASN A 74 10.55 -11.12 9.61
C ASN A 74 9.70 -11.46 8.40
N THR A 75 8.55 -12.11 8.61
CA THR A 75 7.59 -12.41 7.54
C THR A 75 7.01 -11.13 6.96
N LEU A 76 6.57 -10.19 7.80
CA LEU A 76 6.06 -8.90 7.38
C LEU A 76 7.10 -8.14 6.54
N LEU A 77 8.33 -8.00 7.04
CA LEU A 77 9.42 -7.33 6.32
C LEU A 77 9.71 -8.00 4.97
N THR A 78 9.73 -9.34 4.93
CA THR A 78 9.94 -10.09 3.69
C THR A 78 8.83 -9.82 2.69
N MET A 79 7.56 -9.84 3.12
CA MET A 79 6.42 -9.55 2.25
C MET A 79 6.47 -8.11 1.73
N LEU A 80 6.74 -7.13 2.58
CA LEU A 80 6.87 -5.72 2.18
C LEU A 80 8.00 -5.52 1.16
N ALA A 81 9.15 -6.18 1.37
CA ALA A 81 10.26 -6.13 0.42
C ALA A 81 9.89 -6.75 -0.95
N LEU A 82 9.21 -7.90 -0.95
CA LEU A 82 8.76 -8.54 -2.20
C LEU A 82 7.76 -7.68 -2.96
N VAL A 83 6.79 -7.07 -2.27
CA VAL A 83 5.81 -6.18 -2.89
C VAL A 83 6.48 -4.89 -3.41
N PHE A 84 7.44 -4.33 -2.67
CA PHE A 84 8.24 -3.19 -3.12
C PHE A 84 8.99 -3.50 -4.43
N LEU A 85 9.66 -4.65 -4.49
CA LEU A 85 10.36 -5.10 -5.69
C LEU A 85 9.39 -5.32 -6.86
N TYR A 86 8.24 -5.95 -6.59
CA TYR A 86 7.21 -6.18 -7.60
C TYR A 86 6.69 -4.86 -8.19
N HIS A 87 6.35 -3.88 -7.36
CA HIS A 87 5.94 -2.55 -7.84
C HIS A 87 7.06 -1.83 -8.60
N GLY A 88 8.32 -1.98 -8.16
CA GLY A 88 9.47 -1.48 -8.92
C GLY A 88 9.53 -2.03 -10.35
N ILE A 89 9.29 -3.33 -10.53
CA ILE A 89 9.23 -3.98 -11.85
C ILE A 89 8.06 -3.42 -12.67
N ILE A 90 6.87 -3.28 -12.07
CA ILE A 90 5.69 -2.70 -12.74
C ILE A 90 5.98 -1.28 -13.22
N TYR A 91 6.58 -0.43 -12.38
CA TYR A 91 6.91 0.96 -12.72
C TYR A 91 7.93 1.02 -13.85
N PHE A 92 8.92 0.13 -13.84
CA PHE A 92 9.85 0.00 -14.95
C PHE A 92 9.13 -0.37 -16.26
N LEU A 93 8.25 -1.38 -16.24
CA LEU A 93 7.47 -1.80 -17.42
C LEU A 93 6.57 -0.69 -17.95
N TRP A 94 5.92 0.06 -17.06
CA TRP A 94 5.11 1.23 -17.41
C TRP A 94 5.94 2.30 -18.12
N ASN A 95 7.11 2.63 -17.57
CA ASN A 95 8.01 3.61 -18.18
C ASN A 95 8.48 3.15 -19.58
N LYS A 96 8.76 1.85 -19.75
CA LYS A 96 9.06 1.24 -21.06
C LYS A 96 7.85 1.16 -22.02
N GLY A 97 6.65 1.53 -21.58
CA GLY A 97 5.43 1.52 -22.40
C GLY A 97 4.89 0.13 -22.67
N LYS A 98 5.19 -0.83 -21.80
CA LYS A 98 4.64 -2.19 -21.92
C LYS A 98 3.18 -2.19 -21.48
N LYS A 99 2.32 -2.84 -22.29
CA LYS A 99 0.88 -2.94 -22.04
C LYS A 99 0.57 -3.51 -20.66
N PHE A 100 1.31 -4.53 -20.22
CA PHE A 100 1.14 -5.13 -18.90
C PHE A 100 1.29 -4.11 -17.76
N GLY A 101 2.32 -3.26 -17.80
CA GLY A 101 2.51 -2.22 -16.79
C GLY A 101 1.34 -1.22 -16.75
N HIS A 102 0.85 -0.79 -17.92
CA HIS A 102 -0.34 0.08 -17.98
C HIS A 102 -1.59 -0.60 -17.43
N SER A 103 -1.87 -1.84 -17.84
CA SER A 103 -3.04 -2.59 -17.38
C SER A 103 -3.01 -2.85 -15.87
N TYR A 104 -1.85 -3.23 -15.33
CA TYR A 104 -1.66 -3.39 -13.90
C TYR A 104 -1.91 -2.08 -13.16
N LEU A 105 -1.29 -0.96 -13.59
CA LEU A 105 -1.47 0.32 -12.92
C LEU A 105 -2.92 0.81 -12.99
N MET A 106 -3.63 0.56 -14.09
CA MET A 106 -5.05 0.87 -14.22
C MET A 106 -5.86 0.08 -13.18
N PHE A 107 -5.70 -1.24 -13.14
CA PHE A 107 -6.39 -2.08 -12.14
C PHE A 107 -6.06 -1.65 -10.71
N TYR A 108 -4.78 -1.45 -10.44
CA TYR A 108 -4.27 -1.07 -9.13
C TYR A 108 -4.86 0.25 -8.65
N THR A 109 -4.82 1.29 -9.49
CA THR A 109 -5.33 2.62 -9.14
C THR A 109 -6.85 2.70 -9.08
N ILE A 110 -7.58 1.88 -9.85
CA ILE A 110 -9.06 1.75 -9.73
C ILE A 110 -9.47 1.28 -8.34
N ILE A 111 -8.69 0.40 -7.71
CA ILE A 111 -9.01 -0.12 -6.38
C ILE A 111 -8.43 0.80 -5.30
N ALA A 112 -7.16 1.16 -5.42
CA ALA A 112 -6.43 1.90 -4.40
C ALA A 112 -6.97 3.32 -4.20
N ALA A 113 -7.40 4.01 -5.25
CA ALA A 113 -7.94 5.37 -5.14
C ALA A 113 -9.22 5.42 -4.28
N PRO A 114 -10.33 4.74 -4.64
CA PRO A 114 -11.54 4.76 -3.82
C PRO A 114 -11.33 4.09 -2.45
N GLY A 115 -10.55 3.01 -2.37
CA GLY A 115 -10.26 2.33 -1.11
C GLY A 115 -9.58 3.25 -0.10
N SER A 116 -8.52 3.94 -0.53
CA SER A 116 -7.79 4.88 0.34
C SER A 116 -8.64 6.10 0.73
N LEU A 117 -9.43 6.65 -0.21
CA LEU A 117 -10.36 7.73 0.11
C LEU A 117 -11.40 7.30 1.16
N LEU A 118 -11.97 6.09 1.03
CA LEU A 118 -12.95 5.58 1.99
C LEU A 118 -12.33 5.38 3.39
N ILE A 119 -11.14 4.79 3.47
CA ILE A 119 -10.40 4.65 4.73
C ILE A 119 -10.14 6.03 5.34
N GLY A 120 -9.71 7.00 4.55
CA GLY A 120 -9.43 8.34 5.04
C GLY A 120 -10.68 9.06 5.57
N LEU A 121 -11.78 9.02 4.82
CA LEU A 121 -13.06 9.63 5.23
C LEU A 121 -13.63 9.02 6.51
N THR A 122 -13.52 7.69 6.66
CA THR A 122 -14.01 7.00 7.86
C THR A 122 -13.10 7.20 9.08
N THR A 123 -11.80 7.47 8.85
CA THR A 123 -10.81 7.66 9.92
C THR A 123 -10.73 9.12 10.41
N LEU A 124 -11.10 10.09 9.57
CA LEU A 124 -11.04 11.53 9.86
C LEU A 124 -11.62 11.93 11.23
N PRO A 125 -12.82 11.46 11.67
CA PRO A 125 -13.41 11.87 12.93
C PRO A 125 -12.63 11.40 14.17
N GLY A 126 -11.95 10.25 14.10
CA GLY A 126 -11.22 9.66 15.22
C GLY A 126 -9.72 9.98 15.23
N ASN A 127 -9.13 10.14 14.04
CA ASN A 127 -7.72 10.50 13.90
C ASN A 127 -7.53 11.33 12.63
N PHE A 128 -7.57 12.65 12.80
CA PHE A 128 -7.55 13.62 11.71
C PHE A 128 -6.33 13.48 10.80
N LEU A 129 -5.12 13.37 11.37
CA LEU A 129 -3.88 13.26 10.59
C LEU A 129 -3.83 11.95 9.79
N HIS A 130 -4.26 10.85 10.39
CA HIS A 130 -4.33 9.55 9.72
C HIS A 130 -5.40 9.55 8.61
N GLY A 131 -6.56 10.17 8.85
CA GLY A 131 -7.58 10.37 7.84
C GLY A 131 -7.08 11.18 6.64
N LEU A 132 -6.40 12.30 6.90
CA LEU A 132 -5.79 13.13 5.86
C LEU A 132 -4.72 12.39 5.06
N PHE A 133 -3.89 11.59 5.71
CA PHE A 133 -2.88 10.77 5.04
C PHE A 133 -3.52 9.86 3.98
N TRP A 134 -4.56 9.10 4.35
CA TRP A 134 -5.25 8.21 3.43
C TRP A 134 -6.00 8.94 2.32
N ILE A 135 -6.55 10.12 2.60
CA ILE A 135 -7.13 10.98 1.57
C ILE A 135 -6.06 11.41 0.57
N ALA A 136 -4.90 11.86 1.04
CA ALA A 136 -3.80 12.26 0.16
C ALA A 136 -3.31 11.10 -0.72
N VAL A 137 -3.15 9.91 -0.14
CA VAL A 137 -2.84 8.67 -0.87
C VAL A 137 -3.90 8.37 -1.94
N GLY A 138 -5.17 8.45 -1.58
CA GLY A 138 -6.29 8.25 -2.51
C GLY A 138 -6.31 9.26 -3.66
N LEU A 139 -6.01 10.53 -3.38
CA LEU A 139 -5.91 11.58 -4.40
C LEU A 139 -4.70 11.35 -5.34
N LEU A 140 -3.57 10.87 -4.84
CA LEU A 140 -2.41 10.51 -5.67
C LEU A 140 -2.77 9.37 -6.63
N TYR A 141 -3.37 8.28 -6.15
CA TYR A 141 -3.84 7.21 -7.02
C TYR A 141 -4.93 7.69 -7.99
N GLY A 142 -5.84 8.55 -7.54
CA GLY A 142 -6.88 9.14 -8.38
C GLY A 142 -6.30 9.99 -9.52
N PHE A 143 -5.29 10.83 -9.24
CA PHE A 143 -4.56 11.58 -10.25
C PHE A 143 -3.92 10.66 -11.29
N VAL A 144 -3.31 9.56 -10.86
CA VAL A 144 -2.70 8.59 -11.78
C VAL A 144 -3.76 7.86 -12.60
N LEU A 145 -4.85 7.40 -11.99
CA LEU A 145 -5.97 6.74 -12.66
C LEU A 145 -6.54 7.58 -13.81
N MET A 146 -6.86 8.85 -13.52
CA MET A 146 -7.40 9.78 -14.51
C MET A 146 -6.40 10.01 -15.66
N GLY A 147 -5.12 10.12 -15.34
CA GLY A 147 -4.08 10.28 -16.34
C GLY A 147 -3.87 9.03 -17.20
N LEU A 148 -3.95 7.83 -16.62
CA LEU A 148 -3.85 6.56 -17.35
C LEU A 148 -5.01 6.35 -18.35
N GLY A 149 -6.20 6.88 -18.04
CA GLY A 149 -7.35 6.88 -18.94
C GLY A 149 -7.19 7.85 -20.11
N THR A 150 -6.45 8.94 -19.90
CA THR A 150 -6.17 9.97 -20.91
C THR A 150 -4.99 9.56 -21.81
N PHE A 151 -3.92 9.06 -21.22
CA PHE A 151 -2.69 8.64 -21.87
C PHE A 151 -2.65 7.12 -22.02
N LYS A 152 -3.34 6.61 -23.05
CA LYS A 152 -3.27 5.18 -23.38
C LYS A 152 -1.86 4.81 -23.82
N SER A 153 -1.36 3.65 -23.37
CA SER A 153 -0.07 3.13 -23.81
C SER A 153 -0.14 2.85 -25.32
N SER A 154 0.50 3.70 -26.12
CA SER A 154 0.69 3.45 -27.55
C SER A 154 1.91 2.56 -27.74
N LYS A 155 1.65 1.26 -27.89
CA LYS A 155 2.34 0.31 -28.79
C LYS A 155 1.92 -1.12 -28.40
N THR A 156 1.48 -1.83 -29.43
CA THR A 156 1.23 -3.28 -29.55
C THR A 156 2.23 -4.12 -28.79
#